data_AF-A0A5C7PS15-F1
#
_entry.id   AF-A0A5C7PS15-F1
#
_cell.length_a   1.000
_cell.length_b   1.000
_cell.length_c   1.000
_cell.angle_alpha   90.00
_cell.angle_beta   90.00
_cell.angle_gamma   90.00
#
_symmetry.space_group_name_H-M   'P 1'
#
loop_
_entity.id
_entity.type
_entity.pdbx_description
1 polymer ?
#
loop_
_entity_poly.entity_id
_entity_poly.type
_entity_poly.pdbx_seq_one_letter_code
_entity_poly.pdbx_strand_id
1 'polypeptide(L)'
;MSWYTFTSNIAHIFALGGPMMWALLLVCLVLWLLMVERFLFLRFSYPALRESLLQRWNARADRDSWRAKSIRRETVCEVQLQLQAWLSTIRTLIAVCPLLGLMVTVTGMIGVFEIITLTGGDSQAIAAGVYRATVPTMSGLVISLSAQYFSARLRHLAAREQQMFADAMTSDEQQQAKNNQKLKPKIK
;
A
#
# COMPACT_ATOMS: atom_id res chain seq x y z
N MET A 1 -18.67 -27.51 18.46
CA MET A 1 -19.38 -27.92 17.22
C MET A 1 -19.68 -26.76 16.26
N SER A 2 -19.67 -25.49 16.69
CA SER A 2 -19.98 -24.32 15.84
C SER A 2 -18.91 -23.91 14.82
N TRP A 3 -17.63 -24.31 14.98
CA TRP A 3 -16.55 -23.92 14.08
C TRP A 3 -16.57 -24.70 12.76
N TYR A 4 -16.88 -26.00 12.80
CA TYR A 4 -16.94 -26.86 11.61
C TYR A 4 -18.08 -26.47 10.67
N THR A 5 -19.26 -26.13 11.20
CA THR A 5 -20.40 -25.68 10.38
C THR A 5 -20.12 -24.34 9.71
N PHE A 6 -19.37 -23.44 10.35
CA PHE A 6 -18.96 -22.17 9.74
C PHE A 6 -18.02 -22.40 8.55
N THR A 7 -17.01 -23.26 8.71
CA THR A 7 -16.06 -23.57 7.62
C THR A 7 -16.71 -24.26 6.42
N SER A 8 -17.67 -25.16 6.64
CA SER A 8 -18.36 -25.86 5.55
C SER A 8 -19.32 -24.95 4.78
N ASN A 9 -20.01 -24.03 5.46
CA ASN A 9 -20.86 -23.03 4.80
C ASN A 9 -20.03 -22.07 3.93
N ILE A 10 -18.85 -21.65 4.39
CA ILE A 10 -17.95 -20.78 3.62
C ILE A 10 -17.39 -21.54 2.42
N ALA A 11 -16.94 -22.78 2.59
CA ALA A 11 -16.45 -23.60 1.48
C ALA A 11 -17.53 -23.79 0.39
N HIS A 12 -18.80 -23.96 0.78
CA HIS A 12 -19.92 -24.06 -0.17
C HIS A 12 -20.18 -22.74 -0.93
N ILE A 13 -20.04 -21.59 -0.27
CA ILE A 13 -20.16 -20.26 -0.91
C ILE A 13 -18.99 -20.02 -1.88
N PHE A 14 -17.78 -20.46 -1.51
CA PHE A 14 -16.59 -20.41 -2.37
C PHE A 14 -16.71 -21.33 -3.60
N ALA A 15 -17.32 -22.50 -3.45
CA ALA A 15 -17.58 -23.41 -4.57
C ALA A 15 -18.60 -22.83 -5.57
N LEU A 16 -19.62 -22.09 -5.09
CA LEU A 16 -20.64 -21.44 -5.92
C LEU A 16 -20.15 -20.16 -6.62
N GLY A 17 -19.29 -19.38 -5.97
CA GLY A 17 -18.72 -18.15 -6.56
C GLY A 17 -17.68 -18.39 -7.65
N GLY A 18 -17.35 -19.66 -7.92
CA GLY A 18 -16.48 -20.07 -9.01
C GLY A 18 -15.06 -19.51 -8.91
N PRO A 19 -14.35 -19.40 -10.04
CA PRO A 19 -12.95 -18.92 -10.09
C PRO A 19 -12.77 -17.49 -9.55
N MET A 20 -13.83 -16.66 -9.57
CA MET A 20 -13.75 -15.24 -9.23
C MET A 20 -13.58 -15.00 -7.73
N MET A 21 -14.12 -15.88 -6.88
CA MET A 21 -13.86 -15.83 -5.43
C MET A 21 -12.39 -16.08 -5.10
N TRP A 22 -11.74 -16.99 -5.83
CA TRP A 22 -10.29 -17.23 -5.69
C TRP A 22 -9.47 -16.03 -6.14
N ALA A 23 -9.88 -15.36 -7.22
CA ALA A 23 -9.24 -14.13 -7.67
C ALA A 23 -9.35 -13.01 -6.62
N LEU A 24 -10.52 -12.82 -5.99
CA LEU A 24 -10.71 -11.83 -4.93
C LEU A 24 -9.84 -12.13 -3.71
N LEU A 25 -9.77 -13.39 -3.28
CA LEU A 25 -8.94 -13.82 -2.15
C LEU A 25 -7.46 -13.60 -2.46
N LEU A 26 -7.00 -13.98 -3.65
CA LEU A 26 -5.62 -13.78 -4.08
C LEU A 26 -5.26 -12.29 -4.08
N VAL A 27 -6.11 -11.43 -4.65
CA VAL A 27 -5.89 -9.98 -4.66
C VAL A 27 -5.86 -9.41 -3.24
N CYS A 28 -6.76 -9.85 -2.37
CA CYS A 28 -6.78 -9.45 -0.96
C CYS A 28 -5.49 -9.85 -0.24
N LEU A 29 -5.03 -11.09 -0.42
CA LEU A 29 -3.80 -11.61 0.17
C LEU A 29 -2.58 -10.84 -0.35
N VAL A 30 -2.47 -10.64 -1.66
CA VAL A 30 -1.38 -9.86 -2.27
C VAL A 30 -1.38 -8.43 -1.76
N LEU A 31 -2.55 -7.78 -1.63
CA LEU A 31 -2.67 -6.43 -1.11
C LEU A 31 -2.20 -6.36 0.35
N TRP A 32 -2.63 -7.30 1.19
CA TRP A 32 -2.20 -7.38 2.58
C TRP A 32 -0.70 -7.67 2.72
N LEU A 33 -0.17 -8.58 1.90
CA LEU A 33 1.25 -8.90 1.87
C LEU A 33 2.09 -7.68 1.49
N LEU A 34 1.71 -6.97 0.43
CA LEU A 34 2.37 -5.73 0.02
C LEU A 34 2.28 -4.64 1.10
N MET A 35 1.16 -4.53 1.81
CA MET A 35 1.04 -3.61 2.94
C MET A 35 2.00 -3.95 4.07
N VAL A 36 2.10 -5.22 4.43
CA VAL A 36 2.97 -5.69 5.52
C VAL A 36 4.44 -5.55 5.13
N GLU A 37 4.82 -6.02 3.95
CA GLU A 37 6.18 -5.85 3.40
C GLU A 37 6.59 -4.38 3.46
N ARG A 38 5.69 -3.49 3.02
CA ARG A 38 5.98 -2.08 2.99
C ARG A 38 6.08 -1.47 4.38
N PHE A 39 5.22 -1.87 5.31
CA PHE A 39 5.28 -1.44 6.70
C PHE A 39 6.58 -1.90 7.37
N LEU A 40 7.02 -3.13 7.11
CA LEU A 40 8.30 -3.66 7.60
C LEU A 40 9.49 -2.92 6.98
N PHE A 41 9.45 -2.61 5.68
CA PHE A 41 10.50 -1.82 5.02
C PHE A 41 10.66 -0.44 5.67
N LEU A 42 9.56 0.29 5.89
CA LEU A 42 9.61 1.61 6.53
C LEU A 42 10.10 1.53 7.98
N ARG A 43 9.70 0.49 8.72
CA ARG A 43 10.04 0.39 10.14
C ARG A 43 11.43 -0.20 10.40
N PHE A 44 11.93 -1.08 9.54
CA PHE A 44 13.14 -1.86 9.78
C PHE A 44 14.27 -1.58 8.79
N SER A 45 13.97 -1.53 7.48
CA SER A 45 15.00 -1.38 6.44
C SER A 45 15.41 0.07 6.19
N TYR A 46 14.45 0.99 6.24
CA TYR A 46 14.69 2.41 6.01
C TYR A 46 15.66 3.09 7.01
N PRO A 47 15.58 2.86 8.35
CA PRO A 47 16.50 3.52 9.27
C PRO A 47 17.97 3.19 8.98
N ALA A 48 18.28 1.92 8.67
CA ALA A 48 19.62 1.50 8.29
C ALA A 48 20.11 2.15 6.98
N LEU A 49 19.23 2.25 5.98
CA LEU A 49 19.54 2.93 4.72
C LEU A 49 19.85 4.41 4.94
N ARG A 50 19.01 5.11 5.71
CA ARG A 50 19.18 6.53 6.05
C ARG A 50 20.53 6.79 6.71
N GLU A 51 20.90 5.99 7.70
CA GLU A 51 22.17 6.14 8.40
C GLU A 51 23.36 5.93 7.46
N SER A 52 23.32 4.92 6.61
CA SER A 52 24.39 4.67 5.64
C SER A 52 24.58 5.82 4.65
N LEU A 53 23.50 6.44 4.19
CA LEU A 53 23.53 7.58 3.27
C LEU A 53 24.03 8.85 3.94
N LEU A 54 23.58 9.13 5.18
CA LEU A 54 24.07 10.27 5.96
C LEU A 54 25.55 10.12 6.33
N GLN A 55 26.01 8.91 6.64
CA GLN A 55 27.44 8.65 6.89
C GLN A 55 28.28 8.87 5.64
N ARG A 56 27.84 8.38 4.47
CA ARG A 56 28.52 8.63 3.18
C ARG A 56 28.57 10.12 2.84
N TRP A 57 27.49 10.85 3.14
CA TRP A 57 27.45 12.30 2.95
C TRP A 57 28.42 13.02 3.90
N ASN A 58 28.42 12.64 5.19
CA ASN A 58 29.30 13.21 6.20
C ASN A 58 30.78 12.87 6.02
N ALA A 59 31.11 11.74 5.40
CA ALA A 59 32.48 11.37 5.09
C ALA A 59 33.11 12.23 3.97
N ARG A 60 32.30 12.96 3.18
CA ARG A 60 32.84 13.80 2.10
C ARG A 60 33.46 15.10 2.62
N ALA A 61 34.67 15.38 2.14
CA ALA A 61 35.42 16.61 2.41
C ALA A 61 34.91 17.81 1.57
N ASP A 62 34.48 17.57 0.33
CA ASP A 62 33.90 18.60 -0.54
C ASP A 62 32.37 18.47 -0.58
N ARG A 63 31.68 19.46 -0.04
CA ARG A 63 30.22 19.50 0.11
C ARG A 63 29.56 20.74 -0.51
N ASP A 64 30.34 21.71 -0.96
CA ASP A 64 29.82 22.99 -1.51
C ASP A 64 30.04 23.11 -3.03
N SER A 65 30.86 22.24 -3.64
CA SER A 65 31.03 22.26 -5.08
C SER A 65 29.72 21.98 -5.84
N TRP A 66 29.64 22.48 -7.07
CA TRP A 66 28.49 22.24 -7.95
C TRP A 66 28.20 20.75 -8.13
N ARG A 67 29.25 19.91 -8.20
CA ARG A 67 29.12 18.44 -8.25
C ARG A 67 28.49 17.87 -6.97
N ALA A 68 28.89 18.34 -5.79
CA ALA A 68 28.31 17.89 -4.53
C ALA A 68 26.80 18.18 -4.46
N LYS A 69 26.36 19.35 -4.95
CA LYS A 69 24.94 19.73 -5.02
C LYS A 69 24.14 18.84 -5.97
N SER A 70 24.71 18.45 -7.11
CA SER A 70 24.06 17.51 -8.04
C SER A 70 23.92 16.11 -7.45
N ILE A 71 24.98 15.58 -6.83
CA ILE A 71 24.93 14.26 -6.18
C ILE A 71 23.89 14.24 -5.05
N ARG A 72 23.79 15.32 -4.27
CA ARG A 72 22.74 15.43 -3.24
C ARG A 72 21.34 15.31 -3.84
N ARG A 73 21.06 16.07 -4.90
CA ARG A 73 19.75 16.05 -5.56
C ARG A 73 19.43 14.64 -6.07
N GLU A 74 20.41 13.98 -6.66
CA GLU A 74 20.29 12.59 -7.10
C GLU A 74 19.95 11.65 -5.93
N THR A 75 20.70 11.72 -4.82
CA THR A 75 20.44 10.89 -3.63
C THR A 75 19.05 11.16 -3.01
N VAL A 76 18.61 12.42 -2.95
CA VAL A 76 17.25 12.77 -2.50
C VAL A 76 16.20 12.15 -3.41
N CYS A 77 16.36 12.29 -4.73
CA CYS A 77 15.43 11.73 -5.70
C CYS A 77 15.40 10.20 -5.64
N GLU A 78 16.55 9.54 -5.51
CA GLU A 78 16.63 8.10 -5.39
C GLU A 78 15.89 7.59 -4.13
N VAL A 79 16.13 8.21 -2.98
CA VAL A 79 15.43 7.88 -1.74
C VAL A 79 13.93 8.13 -1.88
N GLN A 80 13.52 9.24 -2.50
CA GLN A 80 12.12 9.53 -2.80
C GLN A 80 11.48 8.43 -3.66
N LEU A 81 12.14 8.02 -4.74
CA LEU A 81 11.65 6.95 -5.62
C LEU A 81 11.53 5.63 -4.86
N GLN A 82 12.52 5.27 -4.05
CA GLN A 82 12.46 4.07 -3.20
C GLN A 82 11.35 4.15 -2.15
N LEU A 83 11.05 5.33 -1.60
CA LEU A 83 9.97 5.57 -0.65
C LEU A 83 8.58 5.61 -1.27
N GLN A 84 8.48 5.93 -2.56
CA GLN A 84 7.22 5.92 -3.29
C GLN A 84 6.99 4.62 -4.09
N ALA A 85 8.03 3.81 -4.26
CA ALA A 85 7.94 2.49 -4.88
C ALA A 85 6.86 1.64 -4.19
N TRP A 86 6.13 0.86 -5.00
CA TRP A 86 5.03 -0.03 -4.59
C TRP A 86 3.77 0.68 -4.04
N LEU A 87 3.86 1.92 -3.53
CA LEU A 87 2.68 2.67 -3.05
C LEU A 87 1.68 2.98 -4.19
N SER A 88 2.17 3.17 -5.41
CA SER A 88 1.32 3.33 -6.60
C SER A 88 0.56 2.04 -6.92
N THR A 89 1.27 0.90 -6.93
CA THR A 89 0.69 -0.44 -7.16
C THR A 89 -0.34 -0.80 -6.09
N ILE A 90 -0.07 -0.52 -4.81
CA ILE A 90 -1.05 -0.74 -3.74
C ILE A 90 -2.34 0.05 -4.02
N ARG A 91 -2.23 1.30 -4.50
CA ARG A 91 -3.39 2.14 -4.82
C ARG A 91 -4.22 1.58 -5.98
N THR A 92 -3.58 1.07 -7.02
CA THR A 92 -4.31 0.44 -8.13
C THR A 92 -5.02 -0.83 -7.68
N LEU A 93 -4.38 -1.67 -6.86
CA LEU A 93 -5.01 -2.86 -6.29
C LEU A 93 -6.21 -2.52 -5.38
N ILE A 94 -6.10 -1.47 -4.57
CA ILE A 94 -7.23 -0.98 -3.75
C ILE A 94 -8.42 -0.61 -4.65
N ALA A 95 -8.19 0.09 -5.76
CA ALA A 95 -9.25 0.48 -6.68
C ALA A 95 -9.90 -0.71 -7.41
N VAL A 96 -9.13 -1.78 -7.65
CA VAL A 96 -9.62 -3.01 -8.30
C VAL A 96 -10.47 -3.87 -7.35
N CYS A 97 -10.23 -3.81 -6.04
CA CYS A 97 -10.90 -4.68 -5.06
C CYS A 97 -12.45 -4.53 -5.04
N PRO A 98 -13.04 -3.31 -5.01
CA PRO A 98 -14.48 -3.13 -5.14
C PRO A 98 -15.06 -3.62 -6.47
N LEU A 99 -14.30 -3.46 -7.57
CA LEU A 99 -14.73 -3.90 -8.90
C LEU A 99 -14.80 -5.43 -8.97
N LEU A 100 -13.85 -6.13 -8.36
CA LEU A 100 -13.89 -7.59 -8.22
C LEU A 100 -15.07 -8.02 -7.33
N GLY A 101 -15.33 -7.30 -6.24
CA GLY A 101 -16.50 -7.55 -5.38
C GLY A 101 -17.81 -7.47 -6.16
N LEU A 102 -17.96 -6.47 -7.02
CA LEU A 102 -19.10 -6.30 -7.91
C LEU A 102 -19.19 -7.42 -8.95
N MET A 103 -18.07 -7.83 -9.54
CA MET A 103 -18.04 -8.96 -10.47
C MET A 103 -18.56 -10.25 -9.82
N VAL A 104 -18.16 -10.54 -8.59
CA VAL A 104 -18.64 -11.70 -7.83
C VAL A 104 -20.15 -11.66 -7.61
N THR A 105 -20.75 -10.49 -7.40
CA THR A 105 -22.21 -10.41 -7.20
C THR A 105 -22.97 -10.69 -8.48
N VAL A 106 -22.47 -10.22 -9.63
CA VAL A 106 -23.08 -10.51 -10.94
C VAL A 106 -23.06 -12.02 -11.19
N THR A 107 -21.93 -12.69 -10.95
CA THR A 107 -21.84 -14.14 -11.05
C THR A 107 -22.75 -14.86 -10.05
N GLY A 108 -22.85 -14.36 -8.82
CA GLY A 108 -23.75 -14.91 -7.79
C GLY A 108 -25.23 -14.79 -8.17
N MET A 109 -25.65 -13.65 -8.74
CA MET A 109 -27.02 -13.44 -9.20
C MET A 109 -27.37 -14.31 -10.41
N ILE A 110 -26.40 -14.66 -11.27
CA ILE A 110 -26.61 -15.66 -12.34
C ILE A 110 -27.00 -17.02 -11.72
N GLY A 111 -26.33 -17.45 -10.64
CA GLY A 111 -26.70 -18.68 -9.93
C GLY A 111 -28.08 -18.62 -9.27
N VAL A 112 -28.53 -17.44 -8.82
CA VAL A 112 -29.91 -17.27 -8.30
C VAL A 112 -30.95 -17.51 -9.39
N PHE A 113 -30.71 -17.03 -10.61
CA PHE A 113 -31.62 -17.28 -11.74
C PHE A 113 -31.74 -18.76 -12.07
N GLU A 114 -30.67 -19.54 -11.92
CA GLU A 114 -30.69 -21.00 -12.09
C GLU A 114 -31.50 -21.70 -10.98
N ILE A 115 -31.41 -21.22 -9.73
CA ILE A 115 -32.24 -21.76 -8.64
C ILE A 115 -33.72 -21.53 -8.94
N ILE A 116 -34.10 -20.36 -9.48
CA ILE A 116 -35.48 -20.04 -9.83
C ILE A 116 -36.04 -21.02 -10.87
N THR A 117 -35.25 -21.38 -11.89
CA THR A 117 -35.68 -22.31 -12.94
C THR A 117 -35.82 -23.73 -12.42
N LEU A 118 -35.00 -24.15 -11.45
CA LEU A 118 -35.01 -25.51 -10.89
C LEU A 118 -36.06 -25.73 -9.81
N THR A 119 -36.26 -24.76 -8.89
CA THR A 119 -37.18 -24.91 -7.74
C THR A 119 -38.57 -24.33 -8.01
N GLY A 120 -38.81 -23.73 -9.17
CA GLY A 120 -40.11 -23.17 -9.53
C GLY A 120 -40.49 -21.94 -8.72
N GLY A 121 -39.51 -21.23 -8.16
CA GLY A 121 -39.74 -19.97 -7.43
C GLY A 121 -39.86 -20.10 -5.91
N ASP A 122 -39.21 -21.09 -5.29
CA ASP A 122 -39.13 -21.14 -3.83
C ASP A 122 -38.47 -19.86 -3.26
N SER A 123 -39.30 -19.04 -2.63
CA SER A 123 -38.93 -17.74 -2.07
C SER A 123 -37.78 -17.83 -1.06
N GLN A 124 -37.69 -18.93 -0.31
CA GLN A 124 -36.63 -19.11 0.68
C GLN A 124 -35.27 -19.34 0.01
N ALA A 125 -35.24 -20.17 -1.04
CA ALA A 125 -34.03 -20.43 -1.81
C ALA A 125 -33.52 -19.18 -2.56
N ILE A 126 -34.44 -18.39 -3.12
CA ILE A 126 -34.11 -17.12 -3.79
C ILE A 126 -33.51 -16.12 -2.80
N ALA A 127 -34.15 -15.91 -1.64
CA ALA A 127 -33.66 -14.99 -0.63
C ALA A 127 -32.26 -15.37 -0.12
N ALA A 128 -32.01 -16.67 0.10
CA ALA A 128 -30.70 -17.17 0.49
C ALA A 128 -29.63 -16.93 -0.58
N GLY A 129 -29.96 -17.10 -1.86
CA GLY A 129 -29.06 -16.85 -2.98
C GLY A 129 -28.67 -15.36 -3.11
N VAL A 130 -29.64 -14.46 -3.00
CA VAL A 130 -29.42 -13.00 -3.04
C VAL A 130 -28.53 -12.55 -1.88
N TYR A 131 -28.77 -13.04 -0.67
CA TYR A 131 -27.91 -12.75 0.49
C TYR A 131 -26.47 -13.19 0.23
N ARG A 132 -26.25 -14.41 -0.27
CA ARG A 132 -24.91 -14.92 -0.58
C ARG A 132 -24.19 -14.11 -1.66
N ALA A 133 -24.92 -13.59 -2.66
CA ALA A 133 -24.35 -12.74 -3.69
C ALA A 133 -23.90 -11.36 -3.18
N THR A 134 -24.53 -10.82 -2.13
CA THR A 134 -24.24 -9.46 -1.62
C THR A 134 -23.11 -9.42 -0.58
N VAL A 135 -22.92 -10.48 0.20
CA VAL A 135 -21.87 -10.57 1.24
C VAL A 135 -20.45 -10.32 0.69
N PRO A 136 -20.02 -10.91 -0.44
CA PRO A 136 -18.70 -10.64 -1.02
C PRO A 136 -18.47 -9.16 -1.36
N THR A 137 -19.47 -8.45 -1.87
CA THR A 137 -19.36 -7.01 -2.15
C THR A 137 -19.16 -6.20 -0.88
N MET A 138 -19.95 -6.47 0.15
CA MET A 138 -19.77 -5.80 1.43
C MET A 138 -18.35 -6.05 1.98
N SER A 139 -17.87 -7.30 1.90
CA SER A 139 -16.52 -7.65 2.35
C SER A 139 -15.43 -6.93 1.54
N GLY A 140 -15.55 -6.86 0.21
CA GLY A 140 -14.60 -6.18 -0.66
C GLY A 140 -14.54 -4.68 -0.42
N LEU A 141 -15.69 -4.04 -0.17
CA LEU A 141 -15.75 -2.63 0.20
C LEU A 141 -15.08 -2.36 1.55
N VAL A 142 -15.35 -3.18 2.57
CA VAL A 142 -14.71 -3.05 3.89
C VAL A 142 -13.19 -3.21 3.79
N ILE A 143 -12.73 -4.21 3.03
CA ILE A 143 -11.30 -4.42 2.76
C ILE A 143 -10.70 -3.20 2.05
N SER A 144 -11.34 -2.73 0.97
CA SER A 144 -10.86 -1.57 0.21
C SER A 144 -10.80 -0.30 1.04
N LEU A 145 -11.78 -0.04 1.91
CA LEU A 145 -11.80 1.13 2.79
C LEU A 145 -10.69 1.06 3.85
N SER A 146 -10.55 -0.08 4.52
CA SER A 146 -9.48 -0.30 5.50
C SER A 146 -8.09 -0.18 4.85
N ALA A 147 -7.93 -0.78 3.68
CA ALA A 147 -6.72 -0.71 2.88
C ALA A 147 -6.39 0.74 2.46
N GLN A 148 -7.38 1.50 2.02
CA GLN A 148 -7.20 2.90 1.65
C GLN A 148 -6.69 3.72 2.83
N TYR A 149 -7.29 3.56 4.01
CA TYR A 149 -6.84 4.23 5.23
C TYR A 149 -5.39 3.88 5.57
N PHE A 150 -5.03 2.59 5.55
CA PHE A 150 -3.66 2.16 5.85
C PHE A 150 -2.65 2.68 4.83
N SER A 151 -2.99 2.64 3.53
CA SER A 151 -2.13 3.15 2.46
C SER A 151 -1.89 4.66 2.56
N ALA A 152 -2.89 5.41 3.04
CA ALA A 152 -2.76 6.85 3.28
C ALA A 152 -1.82 7.12 4.46
N ARG A 153 -1.96 6.37 5.57
CA ARG A 153 -1.06 6.46 6.73
C ARG A 153 0.39 6.16 6.33
N LEU A 154 0.61 5.13 5.51
CA LEU A 154 1.94 4.74 5.05
C LEU A 154 2.57 5.80 4.14
N ARG A 155 1.77 6.42 3.26
CA ARG A 155 2.19 7.55 2.43
C ARG A 155 2.58 8.77 3.25
N HIS A 156 1.79 9.12 4.27
CA HIS A 156 2.13 10.22 5.17
C HIS A 156 3.43 9.94 5.93
N LEU A 157 3.65 8.71 6.38
CA LEU A 157 4.90 8.34 7.04
C LEU A 157 6.10 8.45 6.09
N ALA A 158 5.98 7.92 4.87
CA ALA A 158 7.02 8.04 3.84
C ALA A 158 7.32 9.51 3.50
N ALA A 159 6.30 10.36 3.34
CA ALA A 159 6.49 11.77 3.05
C ALA A 159 7.23 12.51 4.17
N ARG A 160 6.92 12.18 5.44
CA ARG A 160 7.63 12.75 6.61
C ARG A 160 9.10 12.35 6.64
N GLU A 161 9.40 11.06 6.42
CA GLU A 161 10.78 10.58 6.35
C GLU A 161 11.56 11.22 5.21
N GLN A 162 10.94 11.39 4.03
CA GLN A 162 11.54 12.08 2.90
C GLN A 162 11.89 13.54 3.24
N GLN A 163 10.97 14.26 3.89
CA GLN A 163 11.21 15.64 4.33
C GLN A 163 12.35 15.72 5.34
N MET A 164 12.34 14.86 6.37
CA MET A 164 13.42 14.82 7.37
C MET A 164 14.79 14.50 6.74
N PHE A 165 14.83 13.63 5.74
CA PHE A 165 16.07 13.31 5.03
C PHE A 165 16.56 14.49 4.17
N ALA A 166 15.65 15.17 3.48
CA ALA A 166 15.98 16.37 2.70
C ALA A 166 16.47 17.53 3.60
N ASP A 167 15.80 17.75 4.74
CA ASP A 167 16.17 18.77 5.72
C ASP A 167 17.54 18.46 6.35
N ALA A 168 17.80 17.20 6.69
CA ALA A 168 19.10 16.78 7.21
C ALA A 168 20.26 17.04 6.25
N MET A 169 20.05 17.00 4.94
CA MET A 169 21.08 17.30 3.95
C MET A 169 21.20 18.80 3.60
N THR A 170 20.19 19.62 3.91
CA THR A 170 20.23 21.08 3.70
C THR A 170 20.79 21.84 4.90
N SER A 171 20.56 21.35 6.13
CA SER A 171 21.11 21.94 7.35
C SER A 171 22.64 21.97 7.35
N ASP A 172 23.29 20.94 6.78
CA ASP A 172 24.74 20.88 6.57
C ASP A 172 25.26 22.03 5.68
N GLU A 173 24.51 22.44 4.65
CA GLU A 173 24.88 23.52 3.73
C GLU A 173 24.88 24.88 4.46
N GLN A 174 23.88 25.12 5.34
CA GLN A 174 23.84 26.34 6.14
C GLN A 174 24.98 26.41 7.17
N GLN A 175 25.32 25.27 7.78
CA GLN A 175 26.40 25.17 8.75
C GLN A 175 27.76 25.47 8.08
N GLN A 176 27.99 24.93 6.88
CA GLN A 176 29.21 25.17 6.12
C GLN A 176 29.29 26.56 5.54
N ALA A 177 28.20 27.12 4.99
CA ALA A 177 28.17 28.49 4.50
C ALA A 177 28.50 29.51 5.62
N LYS A 178 27.96 29.30 6.83
CA LYS A 178 28.31 30.09 8.01
C LYS A 178 29.79 29.93 8.40
N ASN A 179 30.33 28.72 8.33
CA ASN A 179 31.74 28.46 8.64
C ASN A 179 32.68 29.11 7.62
N ASN A 180 32.33 29.03 6.33
CA ASN A 180 33.11 29.61 5.23
C ASN A 180 33.04 31.15 5.24
N GLN A 181 31.90 31.73 5.65
CA GLN A 181 31.76 33.18 5.83
C GLN A 181 32.54 33.72 7.05
N LYS A 182 32.71 32.92 8.11
CA LYS A 182 33.61 33.26 9.23
C LYS A 182 35.09 33.23 8.84
N LEU A 183 35.47 32.42 7.85
CA LEU A 183 36.86 32.24 7.43
C LEU A 183 37.36 33.33 6.47
N LYS A 184 36.48 34.14 5.87
CA LYS A 184 36.90 35.29 5.06
C LYS A 184 37.27 36.45 6.00
N PRO A 185 38.56 36.76 6.21
CA PRO A 185 38.94 37.94 6.97
C PRO A 185 38.35 39.17 6.29
N LYS A 186 37.88 40.14 7.09
CA LYS A 186 37.57 41.49 6.63
C LYS A 186 38.85 42.08 6.02
N ILE A 187 39.04 41.91 4.72
CA ILE A 187 40.00 42.71 3.97
C ILE A 187 39.36 44.09 3.88
N LYS A 188 39.86 44.99 4.74
CA LYS A 188 39.60 46.43 4.69
C LYS A 188 40.19 47.02 3.43
#